data_AF-A0ABD2K1Z7-F1
#
_entry.id   AF-A0ABD2K1Z7-F1
#
_cell.length_a   1.000
_cell.length_b   1.000
_cell.length_c   1.000
_cell.angle_alpha   90.00
_cell.angle_beta   90.00
_cell.angle_gamma   90.00
#
_symmetry.space_group_name_H-M   'P 1'
#
loop_
_entity.id
_entity.type
_entity.pdbx_description
1 polymer ?
#
loop_
_entity_poly.entity_id
_entity_poly.type
_entity_poly.pdbx_seq_one_letter_code
_entity_poly.pdbx_strand_id
1 'polypeptide(L)'
;MSNASSVRSATWALLLVQLVLSCVAIVASVGIVCAHSQSKGISGAPLNPSPSLLFVCGLSFATLFSVILAMFGLSWLRPLFLLPIICASGVVCVFHTLSVVNWLSDWWISADQPLDLDWLIIFTSAITFQAISMLAFYLQIRCYRLF
;
A
#
# COMPACT_ATOMS: atom_id res chain seq x y z
N MET A 1 14.47 28.49 0.15
CA MET A 1 14.65 27.55 -1.00
C MET A 1 15.13 26.15 -0.58
N SER A 2 15.95 25.98 0.48
CA SER A 2 16.47 24.67 0.91
C SER A 2 15.42 23.66 1.40
N ASN A 3 14.34 24.11 2.04
CA ASN A 3 13.34 23.20 2.59
C ASN A 3 12.49 22.54 1.49
N ALA A 4 12.15 23.26 0.42
CA ALA A 4 11.33 22.73 -0.69
C ALA A 4 12.10 21.69 -1.52
N SER A 5 13.40 21.88 -1.73
CA SER A 5 14.24 20.87 -2.41
C SER A 5 14.43 19.62 -1.55
N SER A 6 14.55 19.78 -0.22
CA SER A 6 14.64 18.66 0.72
C SER A 6 13.36 17.82 0.75
N VAL A 7 12.18 18.46 0.89
CA VAL A 7 10.88 17.76 0.87
C VAL A 7 10.66 17.04 -0.46
N ARG A 8 11.03 17.67 -1.59
CA ARG A 8 10.95 17.03 -2.91
C ARG A 8 11.83 15.78 -2.99
N SER A 9 13.07 15.86 -2.51
CA SER A 9 14.00 14.72 -2.48
C SER A 9 13.44 13.56 -1.63
N ALA A 10 12.93 13.87 -0.44
CA ALA A 10 12.30 12.88 0.43
C ALA A 10 11.06 12.23 -0.23
N THR A 11 10.23 13.04 -0.90
CA THR A 11 9.04 12.54 -1.61
C THR A 11 9.44 11.61 -2.76
N TRP A 12 10.51 11.93 -3.49
CA TRP A 12 11.06 11.04 -4.53
C TRP A 12 11.52 9.70 -3.97
N ALA A 13 12.27 9.71 -2.86
CA ALA A 13 12.72 8.48 -2.22
C ALA A 13 11.53 7.60 -1.79
N LEU A 14 10.50 8.20 -1.21
CA LEU A 14 9.28 7.48 -0.81
C LEU A 14 8.53 6.90 -1.99
N LEU A 15 8.40 7.64 -3.10
CA LEU A 15 7.79 7.12 -4.33
C LEU A 15 8.56 5.94 -4.92
N LEU A 16 9.90 5.97 -4.88
CA LEU A 16 10.72 4.85 -5.34
C LEU A 16 10.52 3.60 -4.48
N VAL A 17 10.48 3.76 -3.14
CA VAL A 17 10.19 2.64 -2.24
C VAL A 17 8.78 2.10 -2.49
N GLN A 18 7.78 2.99 -2.61
CA GLN A 18 6.40 2.59 -2.90
C GLN A 18 6.28 1.87 -4.25
N LEU A 19 7.06 2.28 -5.27
CA LEU A 19 7.10 1.62 -6.57
C LEU A 19 7.57 0.17 -6.42
N VAL A 20 8.68 -0.05 -5.72
CA VAL A 20 9.24 -1.39 -5.48
C VAL A 20 8.24 -2.25 -4.69
N LEU A 21 7.68 -1.72 -3.60
CA LEU A 21 6.69 -2.44 -2.80
C LEU A 21 5.43 -2.79 -3.60
N SER A 22 4.96 -1.89 -4.47
CA SER A 22 3.80 -2.16 -5.33
C SER A 22 4.11 -3.26 -6.34
N CYS A 23 5.29 -3.28 -6.94
CA CYS A 23 5.73 -4.37 -7.82
C CYS A 23 5.78 -5.71 -7.09
N VAL A 24 6.38 -5.74 -5.89
CA VAL A 24 6.46 -6.96 -5.07
C VAL A 24 5.05 -7.45 -4.71
N ALA A 25 4.15 -6.54 -4.30
CA ALA A 25 2.77 -6.89 -3.96
C ALA A 25 1.99 -7.44 -5.16
N ILE A 26 2.18 -6.88 -6.36
CA ILE A 26 1.58 -7.41 -7.60
C ILE A 26 2.09 -8.82 -7.88
N VAL A 27 3.41 -9.02 -7.90
CA VAL A 27 3.99 -10.33 -8.21
C VAL A 27 3.55 -11.39 -7.20
N ALA A 28 3.57 -11.05 -5.91
CA ALA A 28 3.11 -11.94 -4.84
C ALA A 28 1.62 -12.27 -4.97
N SER A 29 0.76 -11.27 -5.13
CA SER A 29 -0.70 -11.47 -5.22
C SER A 29 -1.09 -12.26 -6.47
N VAL A 30 -0.53 -11.93 -7.64
CA VAL A 30 -0.75 -12.69 -8.88
C VAL A 30 -0.24 -14.13 -8.71
N GLY A 31 0.92 -14.32 -8.08
CA GLY A 31 1.44 -15.65 -7.78
C GLY A 31 0.46 -16.50 -6.95
N ILE A 32 -0.12 -15.91 -5.90
CA ILE A 32 -1.13 -16.59 -5.07
C ILE A 32 -2.42 -16.86 -5.87
N VAL A 33 -2.89 -15.91 -6.69
CA VAL A 33 -4.05 -16.11 -7.57
C VAL A 33 -3.82 -17.29 -8.51
N CYS A 34 -2.64 -17.34 -9.15
CA CYS A 34 -2.25 -18.42 -10.06
C CYS A 34 -2.11 -19.77 -9.34
N ALA A 35 -1.60 -19.78 -8.10
CA ALA A 35 -1.52 -20.98 -7.29
C ALA A 35 -2.91 -21.50 -6.92
N HIS A 36 -3.83 -20.62 -6.51
CA HIS A 36 -5.22 -20.97 -6.21
C HIS A 36 -5.93 -21.53 -7.44
N SER A 37 -5.82 -20.87 -8.58
CA SER A 37 -6.52 -21.29 -9.81
C SER A 37 -6.03 -22.63 -10.36
N GLN A 38 -4.79 -23.01 -10.07
CA GLN A 38 -4.21 -24.31 -10.45
C GLN A 38 -4.43 -25.39 -9.39
N SER A 39 -4.87 -25.03 -8.18
CA SER A 39 -5.06 -25.96 -7.07
C SER A 39 -6.48 -26.53 -7.07
N LYS A 40 -6.60 -27.78 -6.64
CA LYS A 40 -7.88 -28.47 -6.42
C LYS A 40 -8.09 -28.71 -4.92
N GLY A 41 -9.31 -28.49 -4.45
CA GLY A 41 -9.70 -28.83 -3.09
C GLY A 41 -9.78 -30.33 -2.86
N ILE A 42 -10.01 -30.74 -1.61
CA ILE A 42 -10.14 -32.15 -1.19
C ILE A 42 -11.27 -32.88 -1.95
N SER A 43 -12.30 -32.16 -2.36
CA SER A 43 -13.42 -32.66 -3.18
C SER A 43 -13.11 -32.73 -4.68
N GLY A 44 -11.90 -32.36 -5.11
CA GLY A 44 -11.49 -32.27 -6.52
C GLY A 44 -11.99 -31.01 -7.26
N ALA A 45 -12.78 -30.17 -6.60
CA ALA A 45 -13.26 -28.90 -7.16
C ALA A 45 -12.12 -27.87 -7.27
N PRO A 46 -12.11 -27.03 -8.33
CA PRO A 46 -11.13 -25.95 -8.45
C PRO A 46 -11.27 -24.95 -7.31
N LEU A 47 -10.13 -24.49 -6.78
CA LEU A 47 -10.09 -23.42 -5.79
C LEU A 47 -10.21 -22.06 -6.48
N ASN A 48 -11.20 -21.27 -6.10
CA ASN A 48 -11.33 -19.90 -6.57
C ASN A 48 -10.54 -18.95 -5.64
N PRO A 49 -9.84 -17.93 -6.19
CA PRO A 49 -9.17 -16.93 -5.38
C PRO A 49 -10.20 -16.15 -4.56
N SER A 50 -9.85 -15.79 -3.32
CA SER A 50 -10.74 -15.01 -2.46
C SER A 50 -10.95 -13.60 -3.02
N PRO A 51 -12.13 -12.98 -2.80
CA PRO A 51 -12.38 -11.59 -3.18
C PRO A 51 -11.38 -10.60 -2.59
N SER A 52 -10.90 -10.86 -1.36
CA SER A 52 -9.87 -10.03 -0.70
C SER A 52 -8.53 -10.08 -1.44
N LEU A 53 -8.12 -11.25 -1.93
CA LEU A 53 -6.90 -11.42 -2.70
C LEU A 53 -6.96 -10.68 -4.04
N LEU A 54 -8.11 -10.80 -4.75
CA LEU A 54 -8.35 -10.06 -5.99
C LEU A 54 -8.35 -8.54 -5.76
N PHE A 55 -8.94 -8.09 -4.65
CA PHE A 55 -8.92 -6.68 -4.25
C PHE A 55 -7.50 -6.18 -3.98
N VAL A 56 -6.68 -6.92 -3.23
CA VAL A 56 -5.26 -6.57 -2.99
C VAL A 56 -4.48 -6.49 -4.30
N CYS A 57 -4.70 -7.42 -5.24
CA CYS A 57 -4.07 -7.38 -6.55
C CYS A 57 -4.45 -6.10 -7.33
N GLY A 58 -5.75 -5.77 -7.39
CA GLY A 58 -6.24 -4.56 -8.04
C GLY A 58 -5.72 -3.28 -7.39
N LEU A 59 -5.70 -3.23 -6.05
CA LEU A 59 -5.20 -2.10 -5.27
C LEU A 59 -3.70 -1.89 -5.49
N SER A 60 -2.92 -2.98 -5.57
CA SER A 60 -1.48 -2.90 -5.85
C SER A 60 -1.21 -2.32 -7.24
N PHE A 61 -1.99 -2.72 -8.24
CA PHE A 61 -1.91 -2.15 -9.59
C PHE A 61 -2.30 -0.66 -9.63
N ALA A 62 -3.39 -0.29 -8.96
CA ALA A 62 -3.82 1.10 -8.85
C ALA A 62 -2.79 1.99 -8.14
N THR A 63 -2.13 1.45 -7.12
CA THR A 63 -1.06 2.13 -6.38
C THR A 63 0.17 2.32 -7.26
N LEU A 64 0.59 1.28 -8.00
CA LEU A 64 1.69 1.37 -8.97
C LEU A 64 1.45 2.48 -10.00
N PHE A 65 0.27 2.50 -10.62
CA PHE A 65 -0.09 3.52 -11.60
C PHE A 65 -0.09 4.92 -10.99
N SER A 66 -0.64 5.05 -9.78
CA SER A 66 -0.63 6.31 -9.04
C SER A 66 0.78 6.81 -8.70
N VAL A 67 1.71 5.91 -8.37
CA VAL A 67 3.13 6.25 -8.13
C VAL A 67 3.77 6.82 -9.39
N ILE A 68 3.54 6.18 -10.55
CA ILE A 68 4.07 6.65 -11.84
C ILE A 68 3.54 8.06 -12.15
N LEU A 69 2.24 8.30 -11.97
CA LEU A 69 1.65 9.63 -12.13
C LEU A 69 2.27 10.65 -11.16
N ALA A 70 2.49 10.27 -9.90
CA ALA A 70 3.10 11.13 -8.91
C ALA A 70 4.55 11.51 -9.28
N MET A 71 5.33 10.58 -9.83
CA MET A 71 6.69 10.84 -10.32
C MET A 71 6.69 11.86 -11.47
N PHE A 72 5.73 11.76 -12.40
CA PHE A 72 5.52 12.80 -13.43
C PHE A 72 5.10 14.13 -12.81
N GLY A 73 4.21 14.10 -11.82
CA GLY A 73 3.77 15.29 -11.08
C GLY A 73 4.91 16.04 -10.41
N LEU A 74 5.83 15.32 -9.75
CA LEU A 74 7.03 15.89 -9.15
C LEU A 74 7.98 16.48 -10.19
N SER A 75 8.14 15.79 -11.34
CA SER A 75 9.02 16.22 -12.43
C SER A 75 8.52 17.50 -13.10
N TRP A 76 7.21 17.61 -13.31
CA TRP A 76 6.58 18.76 -13.98
C TRP A 76 6.08 19.84 -13.01
N LEU A 77 6.35 19.70 -11.72
CA LEU A 77 5.89 20.62 -10.67
C LEU A 77 4.36 20.82 -10.67
N ARG A 78 3.59 19.79 -11.02
CA ARG A 78 2.13 19.85 -11.10
C ARG A 78 1.48 19.08 -9.95
N PRO A 79 0.93 19.76 -8.93
CA PRO A 79 0.41 19.11 -7.72
C PRO A 79 -0.82 18.21 -7.98
N LEU A 80 -1.59 18.49 -9.05
CA LEU A 80 -2.75 17.68 -9.46
C LEU A 80 -2.41 16.20 -9.69
N PHE A 81 -1.20 15.90 -10.16
CA PHE A 81 -0.75 14.53 -10.42
C PHE A 81 -0.36 13.77 -9.13
N LEU A 82 -0.32 14.44 -7.96
CA LEU A 82 -0.15 13.79 -6.66
C LEU A 82 -1.48 13.30 -6.07
N LEU A 83 -2.62 13.79 -6.58
CA LEU A 83 -3.92 13.43 -6.05
C LEU A 83 -4.22 11.92 -6.16
N PRO A 84 -3.93 11.23 -7.29
CA PRO A 84 -4.11 9.79 -7.40
C PRO A 84 -3.35 9.00 -6.33
N ILE A 85 -2.08 9.33 -6.06
CA ILE A 85 -1.28 8.61 -5.05
C ILE A 85 -1.75 8.89 -3.63
N ILE A 86 -2.27 10.09 -3.34
CA ILE A 86 -2.85 10.41 -2.03
C ILE A 86 -4.15 9.63 -1.82
N CYS A 87 -5.02 9.56 -2.83
CA CYS A 87 -6.25 8.78 -2.77
C CYS A 87 -5.95 7.28 -2.60
N ALA A 88 -5.07 6.72 -3.43
CA ALA A 88 -4.65 5.32 -3.32
C ALA A 88 -4.04 5.01 -1.95
N SER A 89 -3.16 5.89 -1.46
CA SER A 89 -2.58 5.83 -0.11
C SER A 89 -3.64 5.82 1.00
N GLY A 90 -4.69 6.63 0.86
CA GLY A 90 -5.81 6.65 1.79
C GLY A 90 -6.56 5.31 1.82
N VAL A 91 -6.85 4.74 0.65
CA VAL A 91 -7.52 3.42 0.53
C VAL A 91 -6.65 2.32 1.14
N VAL A 92 -5.35 2.31 0.85
CA VAL A 92 -4.38 1.37 1.41
C VAL A 92 -4.32 1.50 2.94
N CYS A 93 -4.33 2.72 3.47
CA CYS A 93 -4.34 2.96 4.91
C CYS A 93 -5.59 2.35 5.58
N VAL A 94 -6.79 2.64 5.04
CA VAL A 94 -8.05 2.08 5.54
C VAL A 94 -8.02 0.56 5.48
N PHE A 95 -7.54 -0.01 4.36
CA PHE A 95 -7.43 -1.45 4.20
C PHE A 95 -6.51 -2.09 5.25
N HIS A 96 -5.33 -1.51 5.51
CA HIS A 96 -4.43 -1.99 6.56
C HIS A 96 -5.05 -1.88 7.95
N THR A 97 -5.69 -0.75 8.28
CA THR A 97 -6.37 -0.58 9.58
C THR A 97 -7.46 -1.61 9.78
N LEU A 98 -8.32 -1.85 8.78
CA LEU A 98 -9.37 -2.87 8.87
C LEU A 98 -8.79 -4.28 9.00
N SER A 99 -7.70 -4.58 8.29
CA SER A 99 -7.01 -5.87 8.38
C SER A 99 -6.44 -6.11 9.78
N VAL A 100 -5.84 -5.08 10.39
CA VAL A 100 -5.33 -5.14 11.77
C VAL A 100 -6.46 -5.34 12.77
N VAL A 101 -7.56 -4.59 12.63
CA VAL A 101 -8.71 -4.70 13.53
C VAL A 101 -9.31 -6.10 13.47
N ASN A 102 -9.48 -6.66 12.28
CA ASN A 102 -9.98 -8.02 12.11
C ASN A 102 -9.02 -9.04 12.73
N TRP A 103 -7.73 -8.94 12.44
CA TRP A 103 -6.71 -9.84 13.00
C TRP A 103 -6.63 -9.78 14.52
N LEU A 104 -6.65 -8.57 15.11
CA LEU A 104 -6.67 -8.39 16.57
C LEU A 104 -7.97 -8.90 17.19
N SER A 105 -9.11 -8.75 16.52
CA SER A 105 -10.39 -9.29 16.97
C SER A 105 -10.36 -10.81 17.01
N ASP A 106 -9.85 -11.45 15.96
CA ASP A 106 -9.71 -12.91 15.89
C ASP A 106 -8.75 -13.44 16.97
N TRP A 107 -7.64 -12.74 17.19
CA TRP A 107 -6.71 -13.05 18.29
C TRP A 107 -7.37 -12.89 19.66
N TRP A 108 -8.07 -11.78 19.92
CA TRP A 108 -8.71 -11.50 21.21
C TRP A 108 -9.78 -12.54 21.57
N ILE A 109 -10.51 -13.05 20.58
CA ILE A 109 -11.54 -14.08 20.77
C ILE A 109 -10.91 -15.47 20.96
N SER A 110 -9.72 -15.70 20.40
CA SER A 110 -9.01 -16.98 20.47
C SER A 110 -8.25 -17.10 21.80
N ALA A 111 -8.91 -17.63 22.82
CA ALA A 111 -8.41 -17.70 24.21
C ALA A 111 -7.03 -18.36 24.42
N ASP A 112 -6.54 -19.15 23.45
CA ASP A 112 -5.33 -19.97 23.59
C ASP A 112 -4.23 -19.67 22.54
N GLN A 113 -4.36 -18.63 21.72
CA GLN A 113 -3.33 -18.31 20.70
C GLN A 113 -2.35 -17.22 21.18
N PRO A 114 -1.02 -17.49 21.15
CA PRO A 114 -0.04 -16.45 21.40
C PRO A 114 -0.13 -15.36 20.34
N LEU A 115 0.11 -14.10 20.73
CA LEU A 115 0.15 -12.98 19.81
C LEU A 115 1.31 -13.19 18.81
N ASP A 116 0.98 -13.23 17.52
CA ASP A 116 1.99 -13.34 16.47
C ASP A 116 2.70 -11.99 16.26
N LEU A 117 3.93 -11.91 16.75
CA LEU A 117 4.78 -10.71 16.70
C LEU A 117 5.17 -10.34 15.27
N ASP A 118 5.27 -11.32 14.36
CA ASP A 118 5.67 -11.04 12.97
C ASP A 118 4.56 -10.27 12.25
N TRP A 119 3.31 -10.67 12.43
CA TRP A 119 2.15 -9.93 11.91
C TRP A 119 2.07 -8.53 12.52
N LEU A 120 2.29 -8.38 13.82
CA LEU A 120 2.30 -7.08 14.47
C LEU A 120 3.36 -6.15 13.86
N ILE A 121 4.58 -6.65 13.63
CA ILE A 121 5.68 -5.90 13.01
C ILE A 121 5.32 -5.51 11.56
N ILE A 122 4.76 -6.43 10.78
CA ILE A 122 4.33 -6.17 9.40
C ILE A 122 3.26 -5.06 9.37
N PHE A 123 2.25 -5.15 10.22
CA PHE A 123 1.17 -4.17 10.24
C PHE A 123 1.62 -2.80 10.75
N THR A 124 2.42 -2.75 11.82
CA THR A 124 2.93 -1.49 12.36
C THR A 124 3.87 -0.79 11.39
N SER A 125 4.76 -1.54 10.73
CA SER A 125 5.66 -0.99 9.71
C SER A 125 4.90 -0.48 8.49
N ALA A 126 3.88 -1.20 8.01
CA ALA A 126 3.04 -0.78 6.90
C ALA A 126 2.28 0.53 7.21
N ILE A 127 1.63 0.61 8.38
CA ILE A 127 0.90 1.82 8.80
C ILE A 127 1.85 3.00 8.96
N THR A 128 3.03 2.78 9.56
CA THR A 128 4.04 3.81 9.77
C THR A 128 4.54 4.35 8.43
N PHE A 129 4.88 3.47 7.50
CA PHE A 129 5.31 3.85 6.16
C PHE A 129 4.22 4.63 5.40
N GLN A 130 2.96 4.19 5.51
CA GLN A 130 1.82 4.86 4.89
C GLN A 130 1.60 6.26 5.46
N ALA A 131 1.72 6.43 6.78
CA ALA A 131 1.60 7.71 7.46
C ALA A 131 2.73 8.69 7.07
N ILE A 132 3.97 8.21 7.01
CA ILE A 132 5.13 9.00 6.56
C ILE A 132 4.94 9.45 5.10
N SER A 133 4.47 8.55 4.24
CA SER A 133 4.21 8.84 2.82
C SER A 133 3.14 9.91 2.66
N MET A 134 2.02 9.80 3.39
CA MET A 134 0.95 10.81 3.38
C MET A 134 1.43 12.17 3.90
N LEU A 135 2.24 12.19 4.96
CA LEU A 135 2.85 13.42 5.47
C LEU A 135 3.76 14.07 4.43
N ALA A 136 4.61 13.29 3.75
CA ALA A 136 5.48 13.80 2.70
C ALA A 136 4.69 14.40 1.53
N PHE A 137 3.64 13.72 1.05
CA PHE A 137 2.78 14.26 -0.01
C PHE A 137 2.04 15.52 0.42
N TYR A 138 1.56 15.58 1.67
CA TYR A 138 0.95 16.77 2.23
C TYR A 138 1.92 17.95 2.25
N LEU A 139 3.14 17.76 2.78
CA LEU A 139 4.17 18.78 2.80
C LEU A 139 4.55 19.23 1.38
N GLN A 140 4.65 18.30 0.44
CA GLN A 140 4.96 18.60 -0.96
C GLN A 140 3.86 19.48 -1.60
N ILE A 141 2.58 19.18 -1.36
CA ILE A 141 1.47 20.03 -1.82
C ILE A 141 1.54 21.43 -1.20
N ARG A 142 1.90 21.54 0.08
CA ARG A 142 2.06 22.84 0.73
C ARG A 142 3.21 23.63 0.12
N CYS A 143 4.32 22.97 -0.25
CA CYS A 143 5.39 23.61 -1.00
C CYS A 143 4.93 24.13 -2.35
N TYR A 144 4.07 23.41 -3.09
CA TYR A 144 3.54 23.88 -4.38
C TYR A 144 2.65 25.13 -4.30
N ARG A 145 1.98 25.37 -3.17
CA ARG A 145 1.13 26.57 -2.99
C ARG A 145 1.91 27.84 -2.64
N LEU A 146 3.20 27.70 -2.32
CA LEU A 146 4.08 28.80 -1.91
C LEU A 146 4.88 29.40 -3.08
N PHE A 147 4.74 28.83 -4.28
CA PHE A 147 5.32 29.29 -5.55
C PHE A 147 4.19 29.66 -6.52
#